data_AF-A0A9W4SAX9-F1
#
_entry.id   AF-A0A9W4SAX9-F1
#
_cell.length_a   1.000
_cell.length_b   1.000
_cell.length_c   1.000
_cell.angle_alpha   90.00
_cell.angle_beta   90.00
_cell.angle_gamma   90.00
#
_symmetry.space_group_name_H-M   'P 1'
#
loop_
_entity.id
_entity.type
_entity.pdbx_description
1 polymer ?
#
loop_
_entity_poly.entity_id
_entity_poly.type
_entity_poly.pdbx_seq_one_letter_code
_entity_poly.pdbx_strand_id
1 'polypeptide(L)'
;MASQPTPEVTLYDLACTKNTCFSPAVWRIRLVLNYKRIPYRTVFLEFPDIEPTLSALAIPPYPQGKHKYTVPAIHHLPSDTHIMDSLPIAKFLEETYPSPALPQSTPRDAEIIAKLRDVAGPIAFASVMPREPGMLSPRAAEYFRRSREAGLGGKTLEDVLAGEDA
;
A
#
# COMPACT_ATOMS: atom_id res chain seq x y z
N MET A 1 21.98 19.51 -19.49
CA MET A 1 20.93 19.36 -18.46
C MET A 1 19.85 18.47 -19.07
N ALA A 2 19.82 17.17 -18.75
CA ALA A 2 18.77 16.29 -19.26
C ALA A 2 17.44 16.71 -18.61
N SER A 3 16.40 16.97 -19.43
CA SER A 3 15.05 17.22 -18.93
C SER A 3 14.59 16.00 -18.14
N GLN A 4 14.19 16.17 -16.88
CA GLN A 4 13.56 15.07 -16.16
C GLN A 4 12.28 14.68 -16.90
N PRO A 5 12.04 13.38 -17.13
CA PRO A 5 10.82 12.94 -17.79
C PRO A 5 9.60 13.39 -16.97
N THR A 6 8.61 13.94 -17.66
CA THR A 6 7.36 14.36 -17.02
C THR A 6 6.66 13.11 -16.46
N PRO A 7 6.16 13.12 -15.21
CA PRO A 7 5.44 11.97 -14.67
C PRO A 7 4.22 11.64 -15.53
N GLU A 8 4.02 10.34 -15.80
CA GLU A 8 2.83 9.79 -16.45
C GLU A 8 1.86 9.21 -15.42
N VAL A 9 2.37 8.82 -14.25
CA VAL A 9 1.58 8.25 -13.15
C VAL A 9 1.75 9.09 -11.88
N THR A 10 0.64 9.36 -11.20
CA THR A 10 0.65 9.73 -9.78
C THR A 10 0.40 8.49 -8.95
N LEU A 11 1.35 8.10 -8.11
CA LEU A 11 1.20 7.01 -7.15
C LEU A 11 0.82 7.58 -5.79
N TYR A 12 -0.34 7.22 -5.27
CA TYR A 12 -0.75 7.50 -3.89
C TYR A 12 -0.17 6.41 -2.97
N ASP A 13 0.72 6.82 -2.08
CA ASP A 13 1.48 5.97 -1.16
C ASP A 13 1.16 6.34 0.29
N LEU A 14 1.50 5.45 1.23
CA LEU A 14 1.31 5.65 2.65
C LEU A 14 2.44 6.51 3.22
N ALA A 15 2.08 7.61 3.88
CA ALA A 15 3.02 8.54 4.49
C ALA A 15 3.67 7.95 5.76
N CYS A 16 4.97 8.20 5.90
CA CYS A 16 5.70 8.06 7.17
C CYS A 16 6.57 9.31 7.38
N THR A 17 7.10 9.48 8.59
CA THR A 17 7.93 10.65 8.96
C THR A 17 9.20 10.80 8.12
N LYS A 18 9.64 9.73 7.46
CA LYS A 18 10.83 9.73 6.59
C LYS A 18 10.53 10.01 5.12
N ASN A 19 9.25 10.22 4.74
CA ASN A 19 8.83 10.40 3.34
C ASN A 19 9.32 9.26 2.41
N THR A 20 9.30 8.03 2.90
CA THR A 20 9.69 6.83 2.16
C THR A 20 8.57 5.79 2.15
N CYS A 21 8.51 4.99 1.09
CA CYS A 21 7.58 3.86 1.00
C CYS A 21 7.92 2.78 2.03
N PHE A 22 6.93 2.39 2.83
CA PHE A 22 7.05 1.27 3.76
C PHE A 22 5.89 0.27 3.66
N SER A 23 4.79 0.64 2.99
CA SER A 23 3.65 -0.25 2.79
C SER A 23 4.01 -1.39 1.83
N PRO A 24 3.91 -2.66 2.24
CA PRO A 24 4.21 -3.80 1.36
C PRO A 24 3.31 -3.83 0.11
N ALA A 25 2.06 -3.40 0.24
CA ALA A 25 1.12 -3.34 -0.88
C ALA A 25 1.54 -2.27 -1.90
N VAL A 26 1.99 -1.10 -1.44
CA VAL A 26 2.46 -0.02 -2.34
C VAL A 26 3.81 -0.36 -2.95
N TRP A 27 4.69 -1.05 -2.21
CA TRP A 27 5.96 -1.57 -2.72
C TRP A 27 5.78 -2.40 -4.00
N ARG A 28 4.73 -3.22 -4.10
CA ARG A 28 4.43 -3.99 -5.32
C ARG A 28 4.29 -3.09 -6.54
N ILE A 29 3.49 -2.04 -6.44
CA ILE A 29 3.25 -1.11 -7.56
C ILE A 29 4.48 -0.24 -7.85
N ARG A 30 5.17 0.21 -6.79
CA ARG A 30 6.44 0.94 -6.94
C ARG A 30 7.47 0.12 -7.71
N LEU A 31 7.59 -1.18 -7.41
CA LEU A 31 8.49 -2.09 -8.12
C LEU A 31 8.06 -2.29 -9.57
N VAL A 32 6.76 -2.43 -9.86
CA VAL A 32 6.25 -2.52 -11.24
C VAL A 32 6.59 -1.27 -12.06
N LEU A 33 6.31 -0.08 -11.51
CA LEU A 33 6.62 1.20 -12.16
C LEU A 33 8.12 1.34 -12.45
N ASN A 34 8.96 1.03 -11.47
CA ASN A 34 10.41 1.07 -11.61
C ASN A 34 10.93 0.05 -12.64
N TYR A 35 10.44 -1.19 -12.60
CA TYR A 35 10.83 -2.26 -13.54
C TYR A 35 10.48 -1.88 -14.97
N LYS A 36 9.27 -1.35 -15.18
CA LYS A 36 8.80 -0.88 -16.49
C LYS A 36 9.38 0.46 -16.92
N ARG A 37 10.14 1.13 -16.05
CA ARG A 37 10.72 2.48 -16.26
C ARG A 37 9.65 3.53 -16.57
N ILE A 38 8.46 3.40 -15.99
CA ILE A 38 7.38 4.37 -16.14
C ILE A 38 7.70 5.57 -15.26
N PRO A 39 7.73 6.81 -15.78
CA PRO A 39 7.97 7.99 -14.96
C PRO A 39 6.75 8.27 -14.06
N TYR A 40 6.97 8.39 -12.76
CA TYR A 40 5.89 8.65 -11.81
C TYR A 40 6.31 9.62 -10.71
N ARG A 41 5.32 10.29 -10.13
CA ARG A 41 5.47 11.05 -8.87
C ARG A 41 4.74 10.33 -7.75
N THR A 42 5.21 10.47 -6.52
CA THR A 42 4.54 9.94 -5.34
C THR A 42 3.80 11.06 -4.61
N VAL A 43 2.56 10.80 -4.22
CA VAL A 43 1.79 11.60 -3.26
C VAL A 43 1.65 10.75 -2.01
N PHE A 44 2.25 11.19 -0.90
CA PHE A 44 2.15 10.51 0.37
C PHE A 44 0.90 10.96 1.13
N LEU A 45 0.07 10.00 1.52
CA LEU A 45 -1.16 10.22 2.29
C LEU A 45 -1.01 9.63 3.69
N GLU A 46 -1.35 10.40 4.72
CA GLU A 46 -1.51 9.84 6.05
C GLU A 46 -2.78 8.99 6.12
N PHE A 47 -2.83 8.03 7.03
CA PHE A 47 -4.01 7.17 7.21
C PHE A 47 -5.37 7.90 7.26
N PRO A 48 -5.54 9.02 8.00
CA PRO A 48 -6.82 9.72 8.06
C PRO A 48 -7.20 10.42 6.75
N ASP A 49 -6.23 10.66 5.86
CA ASP A 49 -6.42 11.41 4.62
C ASP A 49 -6.69 10.49 3.41
N ILE A 50 -6.50 9.17 3.54
CA ILE A 50 -6.68 8.20 2.43
C ILE A 50 -8.12 8.24 1.92
N GLU A 51 -9.10 8.01 2.78
CA GLU A 51 -10.52 7.99 2.40
C GLU A 51 -11.01 9.32 1.80
N PRO A 52 -10.82 10.49 2.44
CA PRO A 52 -11.27 11.76 1.86
C PRO A 52 -10.56 12.08 0.54
N THR A 53 -9.28 11.74 0.39
CA THR A 53 -8.55 11.99 -0.87
C THR A 53 -9.04 11.09 -2.00
N LEU A 54 -9.11 9.77 -1.78
CA LEU A 54 -9.47 8.83 -2.84
C LEU A 54 -10.94 8.93 -3.23
N SER A 55 -11.83 9.23 -2.28
CA SER A 55 -13.25 9.49 -2.59
C SER A 55 -13.45 10.77 -3.41
N ALA A 56 -12.69 11.84 -3.15
CA ALA A 56 -12.73 13.07 -3.93
C ALA A 56 -12.26 12.88 -5.39
N LEU A 57 -11.41 11.86 -5.63
CA LEU A 57 -10.97 11.46 -6.97
C LEU A 57 -11.98 10.54 -7.69
N ALA A 58 -13.20 10.41 -7.16
CA ALA A 58 -14.25 9.55 -7.67
C ALA A 58 -13.84 8.06 -7.82
N ILE A 59 -12.84 7.61 -7.06
CA ILE A 59 -12.49 6.20 -7.00
C ILE A 59 -13.63 5.46 -6.27
N PRO A 60 -14.16 4.36 -6.85
CA PRO A 60 -15.20 3.60 -6.18
C PRO A 60 -14.64 2.95 -4.91
N PRO A 61 -15.41 2.96 -3.79
CA PRO A 61 -14.98 2.29 -2.57
C PRO A 61 -14.88 0.79 -2.79
N TYR A 62 -14.00 0.14 -2.04
CA TYR A 62 -13.88 -1.31 -2.05
C TYR A 62 -15.21 -1.93 -1.60
N PRO A 63 -15.79 -2.88 -2.37
CA PRO A 63 -17.16 -3.33 -2.16
C PRO A 63 -17.32 -4.16 -0.88
N GLN A 64 -16.27 -4.87 -0.46
CA GLN A 64 -16.28 -5.70 0.75
C GLN A 64 -14.96 -5.59 1.51
N GLY A 65 -14.96 -4.90 2.66
CA GLY A 65 -13.77 -4.80 3.50
C GLY A 65 -13.98 -3.88 4.70
N LYS A 66 -13.12 -4.03 5.71
CA LYS A 66 -13.09 -3.15 6.90
C LYS A 66 -12.73 -1.70 6.53
N HIS A 67 -11.97 -1.51 5.46
CA HIS A 67 -11.53 -0.21 4.95
C HIS A 67 -12.03 -0.04 3.52
N LYS A 68 -12.82 1.02 3.28
CA LYS A 68 -13.39 1.32 1.96
C LYS A 68 -12.36 1.85 0.97
N TYR A 69 -11.35 2.55 1.48
CA TYR A 69 -10.31 3.19 0.70
C TYR A 69 -8.93 2.80 1.24
N THR A 70 -8.04 2.42 0.34
CA THR A 70 -6.70 1.94 0.67
C THR A 70 -5.69 2.42 -0.35
N VAL A 71 -4.42 2.37 0.02
CA VAL A 71 -3.29 2.51 -0.90
C VAL A 71 -2.67 1.13 -1.17
N PRO A 72 -2.09 0.87 -2.35
CA PRO A 72 -1.84 1.83 -3.43
C PRO A 72 -3.10 2.23 -4.21
N ALA A 73 -3.10 3.48 -4.66
CA ALA A 73 -3.95 3.96 -5.73
C ALA A 73 -3.09 4.72 -6.75
N ILE A 74 -3.51 4.79 -8.00
CA ILE A 74 -2.86 5.57 -9.04
C ILE A 74 -3.83 6.48 -9.77
N HIS A 75 -3.30 7.58 -10.28
CA HIS A 75 -3.89 8.35 -11.38
C HIS A 75 -2.95 8.28 -12.57
N HIS A 76 -3.39 7.63 -13.63
CA HIS A 76 -2.69 7.58 -14.91
C HIS A 76 -3.08 8.82 -15.72
N LEU A 77 -2.12 9.72 -15.91
CA LEU A 77 -2.35 11.04 -16.49
C LEU A 77 -2.72 10.99 -17.98
N PRO A 78 -2.08 10.15 -18.83
CA PRO A 78 -2.42 10.10 -20.26
C PRO A 78 -3.86 9.67 -20.57
N SER A 79 -4.42 8.76 -19.77
CA SER A 79 -5.81 8.26 -19.97
C SER A 79 -6.80 8.76 -18.93
N ASP A 80 -6.37 9.69 -18.08
CA ASP A 80 -7.14 10.23 -16.95
C ASP A 80 -7.83 9.15 -16.08
N THR A 81 -7.13 8.02 -15.87
CA THR A 81 -7.73 6.84 -15.22
C THR A 81 -7.28 6.74 -13.78
N HIS A 82 -8.24 6.56 -12.87
CA HIS A 82 -8.00 6.39 -11.44
C HIS A 82 -8.28 4.95 -11.01
N ILE A 83 -7.31 4.32 -10.34
CA ILE A 83 -7.39 2.90 -9.98
C ILE A 83 -6.86 2.71 -8.56
N MET A 84 -7.58 1.93 -7.76
CA MET A 84 -7.17 1.50 -6.41
C MET A 84 -6.97 -0.01 -6.39
N ASP A 85 -6.20 -0.51 -5.43
CA ASP A 85 -5.79 -1.90 -5.23
C ASP A 85 -4.64 -2.34 -6.14
N SER A 86 -3.66 -3.02 -5.55
CA SER A 86 -2.41 -3.42 -6.19
C SER A 86 -2.61 -4.38 -7.38
N LEU A 87 -3.59 -5.28 -7.33
CA LEU A 87 -3.82 -6.24 -8.42
C LEU A 87 -4.38 -5.59 -9.70
N PRO A 88 -5.50 -4.84 -9.66
CA PRO A 88 -6.01 -4.17 -10.86
C PRO A 88 -5.03 -3.12 -11.39
N ILE A 89 -4.29 -2.43 -10.52
CA ILE A 89 -3.24 -1.49 -10.95
C ILE A 89 -2.14 -2.22 -11.73
N ALA A 90 -1.62 -3.34 -11.21
CA ALA A 90 -0.57 -4.09 -11.90
C ALA A 90 -1.03 -4.60 -13.27
N LYS A 91 -2.28 -5.09 -13.37
CA LYS A 91 -2.89 -5.52 -14.63
C LYS A 91 -3.00 -4.36 -15.62
N PHE A 92 -3.52 -3.22 -15.19
CA PHE A 92 -3.63 -2.02 -16.02
C PHE A 92 -2.26 -1.54 -16.54
N LEU A 93 -1.23 -1.55 -15.69
CA LEU A 93 0.13 -1.15 -16.09
C LEU A 93 0.75 -2.15 -17.07
N GLU A 94 0.48 -3.45 -16.94
CA GLU A 94 0.92 -4.47 -17.90
C GLU A 94 0.28 -4.26 -19.27
N GLU A 95 -1.04 -4.00 -19.31
CA GLU A 95 -1.79 -3.76 -20.55
C GLU A 95 -1.37 -2.45 -21.23
N THR A 96 -1.15 -1.39 -20.44
CA THR A 96 -0.81 -0.05 -20.95
C THR A 96 0.66 0.06 -21.37
N TYR A 97 1.56 -0.63 -20.66
CA TYR A 97 3.00 -0.61 -20.89
C TYR A 97 3.53 -2.04 -21.04
N PRO A 98 3.34 -2.67 -22.22
CA PRO A 98 3.61 -4.10 -22.41
C PRO A 98 5.10 -4.48 -22.40
N SER A 99 6.01 -3.51 -22.40
CA SER A 99 7.46 -3.75 -22.40
C SER A 99 8.17 -2.94 -21.30
N PRO A 100 9.07 -3.55 -20.51
CA PRO A 100 9.27 -5.00 -20.38
C PRO A 100 8.03 -5.69 -19.78
N ALA A 101 7.73 -6.89 -20.26
CA ALA A 101 6.63 -7.71 -19.78
C ALA A 101 6.86 -8.14 -18.32
N LEU A 102 5.82 -8.09 -17.48
CA LEU A 102 5.93 -8.61 -16.12
C LEU A 102 6.05 -10.15 -16.13
N PRO A 103 6.73 -10.74 -15.13
CA PRO A 103 6.75 -12.19 -14.97
C PRO A 103 5.33 -12.74 -14.89
N GLN A 104 5.02 -13.73 -15.72
CA GLN A 104 3.71 -14.39 -15.71
C GLN A 104 3.54 -15.16 -14.40
N SER A 105 2.46 -14.87 -13.68
CA SER A 105 2.10 -15.61 -12.48
C SER A 105 1.51 -16.97 -12.86
N THR A 106 1.92 -18.00 -12.15
CA THR A 106 1.39 -19.37 -12.24
C THR A 106 0.42 -19.63 -11.08
N PRO A 107 -0.47 -20.64 -11.19
CA PRO A 107 -1.31 -21.05 -10.06
C PRO A 107 -0.51 -21.44 -8.81
N ARG A 108 0.72 -21.94 -9.01
CA ARG A 108 1.64 -22.30 -7.91
C ARG A 108 2.12 -21.07 -7.14
N ASP A 109 2.24 -19.90 -7.79
CA ASP A 109 2.65 -18.67 -7.12
C ASP A 109 1.58 -18.21 -6.12
N ALA A 110 0.30 -18.38 -6.45
CA ALA A 110 -0.79 -18.08 -5.52
C ALA A 110 -0.73 -18.96 -4.27
N GLU A 111 -0.42 -20.26 -4.43
CA GLU A 111 -0.23 -21.19 -3.30
C GLU A 111 0.97 -20.79 -2.45
N ILE A 112 2.10 -20.43 -3.08
CA ILE A 112 3.30 -19.97 -2.38
C ILE A 112 3.02 -18.68 -1.60
N ILE A 113 2.33 -17.72 -2.21
CA ILE A 113 1.95 -16.45 -1.56
C ILE A 113 1.02 -16.71 -0.37
N ALA A 114 0.06 -17.64 -0.50
CA ALA A 114 -0.82 -18.01 0.61
C ALA A 114 -0.04 -18.63 1.77
N LYS A 115 0.83 -19.62 1.51
CA LYS A 115 1.67 -20.24 2.54
C LYS A 115 2.63 -19.24 3.20
N LEU A 116 3.23 -18.35 2.40
CA LEU A 116 4.09 -17.30 2.92
C LEU A 116 3.30 -16.37 3.85
N ARG A 117 2.06 -16.01 3.49
CA ARG A 117 1.19 -15.20 4.33
C ARG A 117 0.82 -15.92 5.63
N ASP A 118 0.57 -17.23 5.60
CA ASP A 118 0.25 -18.00 6.81
C ASP A 118 1.43 -18.07 7.79
N VAL A 119 2.66 -18.14 7.28
CA VAL A 119 3.88 -18.16 8.10
C VAL A 119 4.30 -16.76 8.55
N ALA A 120 4.38 -15.80 7.62
CA ALA A 120 4.89 -14.45 7.90
C ALA A 120 3.83 -13.53 8.51
N GLY A 121 2.54 -13.82 8.33
CA GLY A 121 1.44 -13.01 8.84
C GLY A 121 1.44 -12.88 10.36
N PRO A 122 1.51 -13.98 11.13
CA PRO A 122 1.63 -13.92 12.60
C PRO A 122 2.86 -13.16 13.06
N ILE A 123 4.00 -13.34 12.39
CA ILE A 123 5.25 -12.63 12.70
C ILE A 123 5.09 -11.13 12.44
N ALA A 124 4.56 -10.74 11.28
CA ALA A 124 4.30 -9.33 10.98
C ALA A 124 3.30 -8.71 11.97
N PHE A 125 2.29 -9.48 12.41
CA PHE A 125 1.32 -9.05 13.40
C PHE A 125 1.93 -8.82 14.78
N ALA A 126 2.79 -9.73 15.26
CA ALA A 126 3.40 -9.63 16.57
C ALA A 126 4.55 -8.61 16.60
N SER A 127 5.38 -8.59 15.55
CA SER A 127 6.65 -7.85 15.56
C SER A 127 6.57 -6.50 14.83
N VAL A 128 5.91 -6.45 13.67
CA VAL A 128 5.96 -5.24 12.82
C VAL A 128 4.85 -4.26 13.19
N MET A 129 3.61 -4.77 13.25
CA MET A 129 2.41 -3.94 13.44
C MET A 129 2.45 -3.07 14.72
N PRO A 130 2.91 -3.55 15.89
CA PRO A 130 3.02 -2.71 17.09
C PRO A 130 4.07 -1.60 17.00
N ARG A 131 5.05 -1.74 16.12
CA ARG A 131 6.17 -0.80 15.94
C ARG A 131 5.85 0.28 14.91
N GLU A 132 4.84 0.08 14.05
CA GLU A 132 4.43 1.05 13.02
C GLU A 132 4.12 2.46 13.56
N PRO A 133 3.46 2.66 14.72
CA PRO A 133 3.24 4.01 15.26
C PRO A 133 4.52 4.84 15.42
N GLY A 134 5.67 4.20 15.66
CA GLY A 134 6.96 4.87 15.83
C GLY A 134 7.51 5.54 14.55
N MET A 135 6.97 5.21 13.38
CA MET A 135 7.35 5.82 12.10
C MET A 135 6.27 6.74 11.51
N LEU A 136 5.13 6.90 12.18
CA LEU A 136 4.02 7.74 11.74
C LEU A 136 4.08 9.12 12.39
N SER A 137 3.39 10.10 11.81
CA SER A 137 3.14 11.36 12.50
C SER A 137 2.23 11.11 13.73
N PRO A 138 2.21 12.00 14.73
CA PRO A 138 1.33 11.83 15.90
C PRO A 138 -0.14 11.60 15.53
N ARG A 139 -0.65 12.34 14.54
CA ARG A 139 -2.03 12.23 14.04
C ARG A 139 -2.29 10.86 13.39
N ALA A 140 -1.37 10.41 12.53
CA ALA A 140 -1.48 9.11 11.88
C ALA A 140 -1.31 7.94 12.87
N ALA A 141 -0.45 8.08 13.87
CA ALA A 141 -0.23 7.09 14.93
C ALA A 141 -1.49 6.93 15.81
N GLU A 142 -2.14 8.01 16.19
CA GLU A 142 -3.40 7.97 16.95
C GLU A 142 -4.51 7.26 16.17
N TYR A 143 -4.67 7.61 14.89
CA TYR A 143 -5.61 6.91 14.00
C TYR A 143 -5.28 5.41 13.92
N PHE A 144 -4.01 5.08 13.73
CA PHE A 144 -3.55 3.70 13.59
C PHE A 144 -3.90 2.89 14.84
N ARG A 145 -3.50 3.37 16.03
CA ARG A 145 -3.81 2.74 17.33
C ARG A 145 -5.30 2.48 17.48
N ARG A 146 -6.12 3.53 17.36
CA ARG A 146 -7.60 3.41 17.46
C ARG A 146 -8.16 2.34 16.51
N SER A 147 -7.67 2.29 15.27
CA SER A 147 -8.19 1.35 14.26
C SER A 147 -7.76 -0.10 14.48
N ARG A 148 -6.56 -0.32 15.02
CA ARG A 148 -5.94 -1.65 15.21
C ARG A 148 -6.34 -2.24 16.55
N GLU A 149 -6.21 -1.47 17.65
CA GLU A 149 -6.53 -1.89 19.01
C GLU A 149 -8.03 -2.23 19.18
N ALA A 150 -8.92 -1.59 18.42
CA ALA A 150 -10.34 -1.95 18.38
C ALA A 150 -10.59 -3.42 17.99
N GLY A 151 -9.65 -4.07 17.31
CA GLY A 151 -9.70 -5.49 16.95
C GLY A 151 -8.91 -6.43 17.87
N LEU A 152 -8.24 -5.91 18.90
CA LEU A 152 -7.32 -6.68 19.75
C LEU A 152 -7.95 -7.22 21.04
N GLY A 153 -9.27 -7.09 21.20
CA GLY A 153 -9.99 -7.65 22.36
C GLY A 153 -9.58 -7.01 23.69
N GLY A 154 -9.27 -5.71 23.70
CA GLY A 154 -8.88 -4.96 24.89
C GLY A 154 -7.37 -4.87 25.14
N LYS A 155 -6.54 -5.45 24.27
CA LYS A 155 -5.08 -5.32 24.31
C LYS A 155 -4.61 -4.06 23.55
N THR A 156 -3.56 -3.45 24.06
CA THR A 156 -2.80 -2.39 23.38
C THR A 156 -1.82 -2.98 22.36
N LEU A 157 -1.25 -2.13 21.51
CA LEU A 157 -0.13 -2.55 20.65
C LEU A 157 1.07 -3.02 21.48
N GLU A 158 1.34 -2.37 22.60
CA GLU A 158 2.41 -2.72 23.54
C GLU A 158 2.21 -4.11 24.15
N ASP A 159 0.97 -4.50 24.48
CA ASP A 159 0.66 -5.85 25.00
C ASP A 159 0.93 -6.94 23.96
N VAL A 160 0.66 -6.64 22.67
CA VAL A 160 0.97 -7.56 21.57
C VAL A 160 2.48 -7.72 21.43
N LEU A 161 3.21 -6.62 21.55
CA LEU A 161 4.66 -6.61 21.45
C LEU A 161 5.33 -7.37 22.62
N ALA A 162 4.87 -7.15 23.86
CA ALA A 162 5.42 -7.82 25.04
C ALA A 162 5.17 -9.35 25.05
N GLY A 163 4.12 -9.81 24.37
CA GLY A 163 3.86 -11.25 24.17
C GLY A 163 4.83 -11.94 23.21
N GLU A 164 5.70 -11.20 22.51
CA GLU A 164 6.78 -11.73 21.66
C GLU A 164 7.99 -12.20 22.50
N ASP A 165 8.21 -11.59 23.66
CA ASP A 165 9.35 -11.86 24.56
C ASP A 165 9.08 -13.00 25.58
N ALA A 166 7.89 -13.61 25.54
CA ALA A 166 7.43 -14.66 26.45
C ALA A 166 7.36 -16.04 25.77
#